data_AF-A0A920N675-F1
#
_entry.id   AF-A0A920N675-F1
#
_cell.length_a   1.000
_cell.length_b   1.000
_cell.length_c   1.000
_cell.angle_alpha   90.00
_cell.angle_beta   90.00
_cell.angle_gamma   90.00
#
_symmetry.space_group_name_H-M   'P 1'
#
loop_
_entity.id
_entity.type
_entity.pdbx_description
1 polymer ?
#
loop_
_entity_poly.entity_id
_entity_poly.type
_entity_poly.pdbx_seq_one_letter_code
_entity_poly.pdbx_strand_id
1 'polypeptide(L)' 'MHLRNVELFCEVASRSSFSKAAEAHQVSQSAASQAVQTLEDRRGTV' A
#
# COMPACT_ATOMS: atom_id res chain seq x y z
N MET A 1 -7.53 -11.58 -4.46
CA MET A 1 -7.38 -10.11 -4.59
C MET A 1 -7.81 -9.50 -3.27
N HIS A 2 -6.89 -8.99 -2.46
CA HIS A 2 -7.26 -8.25 -1.25
C HIS A 2 -7.54 -6.80 -1.65
N LEU A 3 -8.82 -6.42 -1.75
CA LEU A 3 -9.25 -5.07 -2.16
C LEU A 3 -8.52 -3.99 -1.34
N ARG A 4 -8.34 -4.27 -0.04
CA ARG A 4 -7.63 -3.42 0.89
C ARG A 4 -6.19 -3.09 0.50
N ASN A 5 -5.46 -4.01 -0.14
CA ASN A 5 -4.11 -3.69 -0.61
C ASN A 5 -4.17 -2.69 -1.78
N VAL A 6 -5.18 -2.81 -2.65
CA VAL A 6 -5.34 -1.94 -3.82
C VAL A 6 -5.76 -0.54 -3.38
N GLU A 7 -6.68 -0.45 -2.41
CA GLU A 7 -7.02 0.82 -1.76
C GLU A 7 -5.78 1.48 -1.15
N LEU A 8 -4.98 0.70 -0.42
CA LEU A 8 -3.77 1.23 0.22
C LEU A 8 -2.71 1.67 -0.80
N PHE A 9 -2.56 0.93 -1.90
CA PHE A 9 -1.71 1.34 -3.04
C PHE A 9 -2.16 2.67 -3.63
N CYS A 10 -3.46 2.83 -3.91
CA CYS A 10 -4.02 4.08 -4.42
C CYS A 10 -3.78 5.24 -3.45
N GLU A 11 -3.89 5.00 -2.14
CA GLU A 11 -3.65 6.01 -1.11
C GLU A 11 -2.16 6.41 -1.00
N VAL A 12 -1.25 5.44 -1.14
CA VAL A 12 0.19 5.71 -1.21
C VAL A 12 0.49 6.54 -2.46
N ALA A 13 -0.09 6.20 -3.60
CA ALA A 13 0.10 6.93 -4.86
C ALA A 13 -0.45 8.37 -4.78
N SER A 14 -1.65 8.55 -4.22
CA SER A 14 -2.29 9.88 -4.09
C SER A 14 -1.51 10.80 -3.14
N ARG A 15 -0.93 10.25 -2.07
CA ARG A 15 -0.16 11.01 -1.07
C ARG A 15 1.34 11.07 -1.37
N SER A 16 1.82 10.25 -2.31
CA SER A 16 3.23 9.98 -2.55
C SER A 16 4.01 9.67 -1.27
N SER A 17 3.39 8.95 -0.32
CA SER A 17 3.95 8.72 1.01
C SER A 17 3.33 7.53 1.73
N PHE A 18 4.17 6.54 2.05
CA PHE A 18 3.75 5.36 2.82
C PHE A 18 3.35 5.69 4.26
N SER A 19 4.04 6.61 4.93
CA SER A 19 3.74 6.98 6.32
C SER A 19 2.37 7.66 6.42
N LYS A 20 2.07 8.61 5.53
CA LYS A 20 0.77 9.30 5.50
C LYS A 20 -0.39 8.38 5.11
N ALA A 21 -0.17 7.45 4.17
CA ALA A 21 -1.17 6.45 3.82
C ALA A 21 -1.42 5.46 4.97
N ALA A 22 -0.36 5.04 5.67
CA ALA A 22 -0.47 4.15 6.82
C ALA A 22 -1.24 4.79 7.97
N GLU A 23 -1.02 6.07 8.26
CA GLU A 23 -1.78 6.85 9.24
C GLU A 23 -3.28 6.89 8.87
N ALA A 24 -3.61 7.17 7.61
CA ALA A 24 -4.98 7.23 7.13
C ALA A 24 -5.72 5.87 7.23
N HIS A 25 -4.99 4.76 7.09
CA HIS A 25 -5.54 3.40 7.17
C HIS A 25 -5.32 2.72 8.53
N GLN A 26 -4.80 3.46 9.53
CA GLN A 26 -4.52 2.97 10.88
C GLN A 26 -3.66 1.69 10.91
N VAL A 27 -2.63 1.64 10.07
CA VAL A 27 -1.65 0.55 10.02
C VAL A 27 -0.25 1.10 10.25
N SER A 28 0.73 0.22 10.48
CA SER A 28 2.13 0.66 10.46
C SER A 28 2.57 0.99 9.03
N GLN A 29 3.55 1.89 8.91
CA GLN A 29 4.16 2.21 7.62
C GLN A 29 4.81 0.96 6.96
N SER A 30 5.35 0.04 7.77
CA SER A 30 5.88 -1.24 7.28
C SER A 30 4.77 -2.17 6.75
N ALA A 31 3.60 -2.22 7.40
CA ALA A 31 2.46 -2.98 6.90
C ALA A 31 1.92 -2.40 5.59
N ALA A 32 1.93 -1.07 5.44
CA ALA A 32 1.55 -0.42 4.19
C ALA A 32 2.52 -0.76 3.05
N SER A 33 3.83 -0.73 3.32
CA SER A 33 4.85 -1.16 2.36
C SER A 33 4.67 -2.62 1.93
N GLN A 34 4.49 -3.54 2.89
CA GLN A 34 4.28 -4.96 2.58
C GLN A 34 3.03 -5.22 1.75
N ALA A 35 1.94 -4.50 2.04
CA ALA A 35 0.69 -4.65 1.29
C ALA A 35 0.82 -4.20 -0.17
N VAL A 36 1.59 -3.14 -0.42
CA VAL A 36 1.94 -2.67 -1.77
C VAL A 36 2.87 -3.65 -2.47
N GLN A 37 3.95 -4.11 -1.81
CA GLN A 37 4.85 -5.13 -2.34
C GLN A 37 4.10 -6.40 -2.75
N THR A 38 3.15 -6.85 -1.93
CA THR A 38 2.30 -8.03 -2.24
C THR A 38 1.47 -7.84 -3.52
N LEU A 39 1.11 -6.61 -3.87
CA LEU A 39 0.42 -6.33 -5.14
C LEU A 39 1.38 -6.32 -6.33
N GLU A 40 2.54 -5.70 -6.16
CA GLU A 40 3.61 -5.61 -7.17
C GLU A 40 4.12 -7.00 -7.54
N ASP A 41 4.39 -7.85 -6.55
CA ASP A 41 4.82 -9.25 -6.73
C ASP A 41 3.80 -10.07 -7.53
N ARG A 42 2.50 -9.81 -7.31
CA ARG A 42 1.41 -10.50 -8.03
C ARG A 42 1.27 -10.03 -9.48
N ARG A 43 1.83 -8.87 -9.84
CA ARG A 43 1.83 -8.34 -11.21
C ARG A 43 3.19 -8.48 -11.92
N GLY A 44 4.22 -8.95 -11.22
CA GLY A 44 5.56 -9.16 -11.79
C GLY A 44 6.28 -7.87 -12.17
N THR A 45 5.87 -6.74 -11.61
CA THR A 45 6.41 -5.42 -11.92
C THR A 45 6.86 -4.73 -10.65
N VAL A 46 8.10 -4.26 -10.67
CA VAL A 46 8.79 -3.46 -9.64
C VAL A 46 8.53 -1.98 -9.87
#